data_AF-A0A4Q0ZGF5-F1
#
_entry.id   AF-A0A4Q0ZGF5-F1
#
_cell.length_a   1.000
_cell.length_b   1.000
_cell.length_c   1.000
_cell.angle_alpha   90.00
_cell.angle_beta   90.00
_cell.angle_gamma   90.00
#
_symmetry.space_group_name_H-M   'P 1'
#
loop_
_entity.id
_entity.type
_entity.pdbx_description
1 polymer ?
#
loop_
_entity_poly.entity_id
_entity_poly.type
_entity_poly.pdbx_seq_one_letter_code
_entity_poly.pdbx_strand_id
1 'polypeptide(L)' 'MEELIPKRISFSLKELESLGFMKVSTAKKLIKENKLKSFKVGVKHFILREEVLRYIDENSYVSL' A
#
# COMPACT_ATOMS: atom_id res chain seq x y z
N MET A 1 -12.79 0.86 8.15
CA MET A 1 -11.37 0.89 7.72
C MET A 1 -11.15 1.83 6.55
N GLU A 2 -12.07 1.86 5.58
CA GLU A 2 -11.99 2.73 4.41
C GLU A 2 -11.88 4.24 4.74
N GLU A 3 -12.48 4.67 5.84
CA GLU A 3 -12.44 6.07 6.32
C GLU A 3 -11.08 6.53 6.84
N LEU A 4 -10.15 5.60 7.15
CA LEU A 4 -8.82 5.91 7.69
C LEU A 4 -7.79 6.22 6.59
N ILE A 5 -8.08 5.87 5.34
CA ILE A 5 -7.18 6.12 4.21
C ILE A 5 -7.59 7.44 3.55
N PRO A 6 -6.67 8.41 3.40
CA PRO A 6 -6.96 9.66 2.67
C PRO A 6 -7.58 9.40 1.30
N LYS A 7 -8.54 10.24 0.87
CA LYS A 7 -9.18 10.16 -0.45
C LYS A 7 -8.23 10.63 -1.57
N ARG A 8 -7.13 9.90 -1.75
CA ARG A 8 -6.11 10.07 -2.80
C ARG A 8 -6.20 8.92 -3.78
N ILE A 9 -5.79 9.15 -5.03
CA ILE A 9 -5.77 8.13 -6.07
C ILE A 9 -4.66 7.09 -5.81
N SER A 10 -3.50 7.54 -5.33
CA SER A 10 -2.34 6.69 -5.08
C SER A 10 -1.45 7.23 -3.98
N PHE A 11 -0.58 6.36 -3.46
CA PHE A 11 0.39 6.67 -2.42
C PHE A 11 1.79 6.24 -2.86
N SER A 12 2.78 7.08 -2.63
CA SER A 12 4.18 6.65 -2.68
C SER A 12 4.49 5.72 -1.51
N LEU A 13 5.55 4.91 -1.64
CA LEU A 13 5.97 4.01 -0.55
C LEU A 13 6.31 4.77 0.74
N LYS A 14 6.89 5.98 0.63
CA LYS A 14 7.21 6.81 1.80
C LYS A 14 5.95 7.30 2.50
N GLU A 15 4.91 7.67 1.75
CA GLU A 15 3.63 8.08 2.33
C GLU A 15 2.96 6.94 3.09
N LEU A 16 2.96 5.73 2.52
CA LEU A 16 2.42 4.55 3.21
C LEU A 16 3.15 4.25 4.52
N GLU A 17 4.48 4.47 4.55
CA GLU A 17 5.27 4.32 5.78
C GLU A 17 4.97 5.43 6.78
N SER A 18 4.89 6.69 6.35
CA SER A 18 4.54 7.82 7.22
C SER A 18 3.12 7.73 7.78
N LEU A 19 2.19 7.13 7.06
CA LEU A 19 0.81 6.88 7.50
C LEU A 19 0.69 5.64 8.40
N GLY A 20 1.78 4.88 8.59
CA GLY A 20 1.79 3.68 9.45
C GLY A 20 1.19 2.43 8.80
N PHE A 21 0.89 2.45 7.50
CA PHE A 21 0.32 1.28 6.81
C PHE A 21 1.36 0.19 6.54
N MET A 22 2.56 0.56 6.09
CA MET A 22 3.59 -0.40 5.71
C MET A 22 4.98 0.23 5.61
N LYS A 23 6.02 -0.47 6.11
CA LYS A 23 7.41 -0.06 5.90
C LYS A 23 7.80 -0.11 4.42
N VAL A 24 8.64 0.83 3.96
CA VAL A 24 9.12 0.86 2.56
C VAL A 24 9.85 -0.43 2.18
N SER A 25 10.62 -1.02 3.09
CA SER A 25 11.34 -2.29 2.87
C SER A 25 10.38 -3.45 2.60
N THR A 26 9.29 -3.54 3.38
CA THR A 26 8.23 -4.54 3.19
C THR A 26 7.53 -4.35 1.85
N ALA A 27 7.15 -3.11 1.51
CA ALA A 27 6.50 -2.81 0.24
C ALA A 27 7.38 -3.25 -0.95
N LYS A 28 8.68 -2.92 -0.93
CA LYS A 28 9.63 -3.34 -1.96
C LYS A 28 9.74 -4.86 -2.07
N LYS A 29 9.76 -5.57 -0.95
CA LYS A 29 9.77 -7.04 -0.93
C LYS A 29 8.52 -7.61 -1.59
N LEU A 30 7.34 -7.12 -1.22
CA LEU A 30 6.06 -7.59 -1.77
C LEU A 30 5.91 -7.27 -3.26
N ILE A 31 6.37 -6.10 -3.70
CA ILE A 31 6.42 -5.74 -5.13
C ILE A 31 7.32 -6.72 -5.89
N LYS A 32 8.52 -7.03 -5.36
CA LYS A 32 9.44 -7.99 -5.97
C LYS A 32 8.84 -9.40 -6.05
N GLU A 33 8.04 -9.78 -5.06
CA GLU A 33 7.33 -11.06 -4.99
C GLU A 33 6.01 -11.07 -5.77
N ASN A 34 5.66 -10.00 -6.50
CA ASN A 34 4.37 -9.81 -7.19
C ASN A 34 3.12 -9.92 -6.28
N LYS A 35 3.28 -9.72 -4.97
CA LYS A 35 2.19 -9.74 -3.98
C LYS A 35 1.54 -8.38 -3.77
N LEU A 36 2.18 -7.31 -4.26
CA LEU A 36 1.70 -5.94 -4.17
C LEU A 36 1.94 -5.23 -5.50
N LYS A 37 0.86 -4.85 -6.17
CA LYS A 37 0.92 -4.14 -7.44
C LYS A 37 1.39 -2.70 -7.22
N SER A 38 2.28 -2.23 -8.07
CA SER A 38 2.74 -0.85 -8.04
C SER A 38 3.00 -0.35 -9.46
N PHE A 39 2.99 0.96 -9.63
CA PHE A 39 3.45 1.63 -10.85
C PHE A 39 4.60 2.58 -10.52
N LYS A 40 5.35 2.99 -11.54
CA LYS A 40 6.47 3.93 -11.38
C LYS A 40 6.13 5.29 -11.97
N VAL A 41 6.56 6.33 -11.28
CA VAL A 41 6.69 7.68 -11.84
C VAL A 41 8.16 8.07 -11.67
N GLY A 42 8.89 8.11 -12.79
CA GLY A 42 10.35 8.15 -12.78
C GLY A 42 10.93 6.94 -12.04
N VAL A 43 11.73 7.19 -11.00
CA VAL A 43 12.38 6.14 -10.18
C VAL A 43 11.56 5.74 -8.94
N LYS A 44 10.44 6.40 -8.67
CA LYS A 44 9.65 6.18 -7.46
C LYS A 44 8.48 5.24 -7.73
N HIS A 45 8.22 4.35 -6.78
CA HIS A 45 7.05 3.47 -6.79
C HIS A 45 5.84 4.13 -6.12
N PHE A 46 4.68 3.89 -6.71
CA PHE A 46 3.37 4.29 -6.24
C PHE A 46 2.42 3.10 -6.25
N ILE A 47 1.47 3.11 -5.33
CA ILE A 47 0.45 2.08 -5.15
C ILE A 47 -0.91 2.76 -5.21
N LEU A 48 -1.81 2.23 -6.05
CA LEU A 48 -3.18 2.71 -6.13
C LEU A 48 -3.94 2.44 -4.83
N ARG A 49 -4.89 3.31 -4.48
CA ARG A 49 -5.66 3.17 -3.23
C ARG A 49 -6.36 1.81 -3.12
N GLU A 50 -6.92 1.31 -4.22
CA GLU A 50 -7.65 0.04 -4.26
C GLU A 50 -6.73 -1.14 -3.93
N GLU A 51 -5.48 -1.07 -4.37
CA GLU A 51 -4.48 -2.08 -4.08
C GLU A 51 -4.01 -2.04 -2.61
N VAL A 52 -3.91 -0.84 -2.02
CA VAL A 52 -3.64 -0.68 -0.58
C VAL A 52 -4.78 -1.29 0.24
N LEU A 53 -6.03 -0.98 -0.12
CA LEU A 53 -7.21 -1.55 0.55
C LEU A 53 -7.26 -3.07 0.42
N ARG A 54 -7.07 -3.62 -0.79
CA ARG A 54 -6.99 -5.06 -1.04
C ARG A 54 -5.95 -5.73 -0.14
N TYR A 55 -4.73 -5.18 -0.11
CA TYR A 55 -3.66 -5.73 0.71
C TYR A 55 -4.03 -5.73 2.20
N ILE A 56 -4.60 -4.63 2.70
CA ILE A 56 -5.00 -4.53 4.10
C ILE A 56 -6.10 -5.55 4.40
N ASP A 57 -7.14 -5.65 3.58
CA ASP A 57 -8.26 -6.58 3.78
C ASP A 57 -7.79 -8.04 3.82
N GLU A 58 -6.89 -8.44 2.92
CA GLU A 58 -6.32 -9.79 2.88
C GLU A 58 -5.41 -10.12 4.07
N ASN A 59 -4.84 -9.10 4.73
CA ASN A 59 -3.84 -9.28 5.80
C ASN A 59 -4.34 -8.80 7.17
N SER A 60 -5.58 -8.33 7.26
CA SER A 60 -6.23 -7.95 8.51
C SER A 60 -7.15 -9.09 8.94
N TYR A 61 -6.96 -9.61 10.15
CA TYR A 61 -7.97 -10.46 10.77
C TYR A 61 -9.15 -9.57 11.19
N VAL A 62 -10.28 -9.66 10.50
CA VAL A 62 -11.56 -9.19 11.03
C VAL A 62 -12.09 -10.28 11.95
N SER A 63 -11.90 -10.12 13.26
CA SER A 63 -12.77 -10.79 14.23
C SER A 63 -14.14 -10.11 14.15
N LEU A 64 -15.12 -10.79 13.56
CA LEU A 64 -16.54 -10.48 13.71
C LEU A 64 -17.00 -10.79 15.13
#